data_AF-A0A969J3F9-F1
#
_entry.id   AF-A0A969J3F9-F1
#
_cell.length_a   1.000
_cell.length_b   1.000
_cell.length_c   1.000
_cell.angle_alpha   90.00
_cell.angle_beta   90.00
_cell.angle_gamma   90.00
#
_symmetry.space_group_name_H-M   'P 1'
#
loop_
_entity.id
_entity.type
_entity.pdbx_description
1 polymer ?
#
loop_
_entity_poly.entity_id
_entity_poly.type
_entity_poly.pdbx_seq_one_letter_code
_entity_poly.pdbx_strand_id
1 'polypeptide(L)'
;MTTVQSLYQTLLHLDQRSYKAYKDIQGSYKFPGFTLIIDHVQGDPFAAPSRLRVQIPQTKAGFPEELYATPSREIALRDYLNRQFDRMAHSLSEKRGSGKSGLISIAHPRQHVLERTSVLIDDRQVEARFVVGLPARGRTILGRQAATLLCEDLPDIVNRSLIYAALNANAIKRHIETVEDADWLRQQLADRHLVGFIPNGAILPRQSGVNDQPLNENAAPFQSPGSLQVKFDRPNQGIITGMGIPKGVTLIVGGGYHGKSTLLRAIALGIYNHIPGDGREQIVTDVAAVKIRAEDGRSIVGVDISPFINQLPQGRSTARFSTENASGSTSQAANIMEALEVGATVLLVDEDTSATNFMIRDRRMQALIAKDKEPITPFIDKIRQLYQEYDVSTILVMGGSGDYFDVADTVIAMADFEPHDVTEQAKAIAQEYATDRAPEGGEQFGNLTPRVPLLKRLDSPEAKRRRWGDRGRGRWGDGEMGRWGDGE
;
A
#
# COMPACT_ATOMS: atom_id res chain seq x y z
N MET A 1 28.09 -32.25 1.95
CA MET A 1 27.58 -30.94 1.47
C MET A 1 28.66 -30.31 0.61
N THR A 2 28.29 -29.81 -0.56
CA THR A 2 29.17 -28.99 -1.42
C THR A 2 29.58 -27.72 -0.68
N THR A 3 30.85 -27.31 -0.82
CA THR A 3 31.45 -26.16 -0.10
C THR A 3 31.61 -24.96 -1.03
N VAL A 4 31.86 -23.77 -0.46
CA VAL A 4 32.26 -22.59 -1.25
C VAL A 4 33.44 -22.88 -2.18
N GLN A 5 34.42 -23.66 -1.73
CA GLN A 5 35.56 -24.04 -2.57
C GLN A 5 35.12 -24.86 -3.80
N SER A 6 34.16 -25.78 -3.63
CA SER A 6 33.62 -26.53 -4.76
C SER A 6 32.88 -25.63 -5.75
N LEU A 7 32.07 -24.67 -5.27
CA LEU A 7 31.41 -23.68 -6.12
C LEU A 7 32.42 -22.85 -6.90
N TYR A 8 33.45 -22.35 -6.22
CA TYR A 8 34.52 -21.55 -6.82
C TYR A 8 35.21 -22.31 -7.96
N GLN A 9 35.61 -23.57 -7.72
CA GLN A 9 36.25 -24.40 -8.75
C GLN A 9 35.31 -24.69 -9.92
N THR A 10 34.03 -24.99 -9.65
CA THR A 10 33.02 -25.15 -10.72
C THR A 10 32.89 -23.90 -11.57
N LEU A 11 32.82 -22.72 -10.97
CA LEU A 11 32.71 -21.45 -11.69
C LEU A 11 33.94 -21.18 -12.57
N LEU A 12 35.15 -21.49 -12.08
CA LEU A 12 36.37 -21.41 -12.88
C LEU A 12 36.37 -22.39 -14.07
N HIS A 13 35.88 -23.63 -13.87
CA HIS A 13 35.78 -24.62 -14.93
C HIS A 13 34.72 -24.28 -16.00
N LEU A 14 33.71 -23.49 -15.61
CA LEU A 14 32.68 -23.00 -16.51
C LEU A 14 33.12 -21.78 -17.33
N ASP A 15 34.26 -21.16 -17.01
CA ASP A 15 34.76 -19.99 -17.73
C ASP A 15 34.88 -20.27 -19.25
N GLN A 16 34.45 -19.30 -20.06
CA GLN A 16 34.38 -19.40 -21.53
C GLN A 16 33.41 -20.45 -22.10
N ARG A 17 32.65 -21.19 -21.29
CA ARG A 17 31.63 -22.13 -21.79
C ARG A 17 30.35 -21.40 -22.22
N SER A 18 29.46 -22.15 -22.88
CA SER A 18 28.10 -21.68 -23.20
C SER A 18 27.30 -21.38 -21.93
N TYR A 19 26.54 -20.29 -21.94
CA TYR A 19 25.73 -19.82 -20.81
C TYR A 19 24.83 -20.89 -20.18
N LYS A 20 24.31 -21.83 -20.99
CA LYS A 20 23.46 -22.93 -20.52
C LYS A 20 24.15 -23.79 -19.43
N ALA A 21 25.49 -23.82 -19.43
CA ALA A 21 26.27 -24.59 -18.46
C ALA A 21 26.20 -24.03 -17.03
N TYR A 22 25.72 -22.80 -16.81
CA TYR A 22 25.42 -22.32 -15.45
C TYR A 22 24.36 -23.19 -14.73
N LYS A 23 23.57 -24.02 -15.43
CA LYS A 23 22.68 -24.96 -14.75
C LYS A 23 23.41 -25.92 -13.80
N ASP A 24 24.70 -26.14 -14.03
CA ASP A 24 25.54 -27.02 -13.21
C ASP A 24 25.84 -26.43 -11.81
N ILE A 25 25.62 -25.12 -11.59
CA ILE A 25 25.76 -24.49 -10.26
C ILE A 25 24.45 -24.49 -9.45
N GLN A 26 23.37 -25.10 -9.95
CA GLN A 26 22.13 -25.20 -9.17
C GLN A 26 22.34 -26.16 -7.99
N GLY A 27 22.04 -25.72 -6.77
CA GLY A 27 22.29 -26.53 -5.58
C GLY A 27 22.50 -25.71 -4.31
N SER A 28 23.01 -26.36 -3.26
CA SER A 28 23.30 -25.76 -1.96
C SER A 28 24.79 -25.82 -1.64
N TYR A 29 25.37 -24.72 -1.17
CA TYR A 29 26.79 -24.57 -0.90
C TYR A 29 27.02 -24.03 0.50
N LYS A 30 27.82 -24.74 1.30
CA LYS A 30 28.16 -24.33 2.66
C LYS A 30 29.30 -23.31 2.64
N PHE A 31 29.01 -22.13 3.21
CA PHE A 31 29.97 -21.08 3.54
C PHE A 31 30.28 -21.14 5.05
N PRO A 32 31.33 -20.46 5.54
CA PRO A 32 31.69 -20.49 6.96
C PRO A 32 30.58 -19.98 7.90
N GLY A 33 29.80 -18.98 7.47
CA GLY A 33 28.74 -18.36 8.28
C GLY A 33 27.31 -18.68 7.85
N PHE A 34 27.11 -19.22 6.64
CA PHE A 34 25.78 -19.38 6.04
C PHE A 34 25.76 -20.49 4.99
N THR A 35 24.58 -20.83 4.49
CA THR A 35 24.39 -21.70 3.33
C THR A 35 23.84 -20.88 2.17
N LEU A 36 24.52 -20.90 1.02
CA LEU A 36 24.00 -20.36 -0.23
C LEU A 36 23.19 -21.42 -0.95
N ILE A 37 22.01 -21.05 -1.45
CA ILE A 37 21.12 -21.93 -2.20
C ILE A 37 20.77 -21.25 -3.51
N ILE A 38 21.08 -21.91 -4.62
CA ILE A 38 20.80 -21.44 -5.97
C ILE A 38 19.59 -22.21 -6.46
N ASP A 39 18.39 -21.61 -6.30
CA ASP A 39 17.11 -22.28 -6.57
C ASP A 39 16.83 -22.36 -8.08
N HIS A 40 17.17 -21.30 -8.82
CA HIS A 40 16.92 -21.22 -10.26
C HIS A 40 18.01 -20.42 -10.96
N VAL A 41 18.57 -21.01 -12.01
CA VAL A 41 19.54 -20.37 -12.90
C VAL A 41 18.82 -19.82 -14.13
N GLN A 42 19.03 -18.53 -14.41
CA GLN A 42 18.46 -17.86 -15.59
C GLN A 42 18.92 -18.54 -16.90
N GLY A 43 18.05 -18.62 -17.89
CA GLY A 43 18.35 -19.31 -19.16
C GLY A 43 19.24 -18.51 -20.12
N ASP A 44 19.31 -17.19 -19.95
CA ASP A 44 20.05 -16.26 -20.81
C ASP A 44 20.44 -14.99 -20.00
N PRO A 45 21.55 -14.31 -20.31
CA PRO A 45 22.01 -13.12 -19.57
C PRO A 45 21.02 -11.93 -19.57
N PHE A 46 20.09 -11.87 -20.52
CA PHE A 46 19.09 -10.81 -20.64
C PHE A 46 17.75 -11.17 -19.97
N ALA A 47 17.58 -12.40 -19.50
CA ALA A 47 16.35 -12.89 -18.88
C ALA A 47 16.11 -12.29 -17.47
N ALA A 48 15.02 -12.71 -16.81
CA ALA A 48 14.89 -12.52 -15.37
C ALA A 48 16.09 -13.17 -14.66
N PRO A 49 16.74 -12.49 -13.69
CA PRO A 49 17.97 -13.02 -13.10
C PRO A 49 17.72 -14.29 -12.28
N SER A 50 18.81 -14.97 -11.95
CA SER A 50 18.83 -16.22 -11.19
C SER A 50 18.29 -15.97 -9.78
N ARG A 51 17.50 -16.89 -9.24
CA ARG A 51 16.91 -16.79 -7.90
C ARG A 51 17.77 -17.55 -6.92
N LEU A 52 18.24 -16.84 -5.90
CA LEU A 52 19.11 -17.36 -4.87
C LEU A 52 18.55 -17.01 -3.49
N ARG A 53 18.98 -17.77 -2.49
CA ARG A 53 18.74 -17.45 -1.09
C ARG A 53 19.93 -17.84 -0.23
N VAL A 54 20.11 -17.12 0.86
CA VAL A 54 21.08 -17.46 1.91
C VAL A 54 20.34 -17.81 3.19
N GLN A 55 20.85 -18.81 3.92
CA GLN A 55 20.35 -19.21 5.23
C GLN A 55 21.46 -19.11 6.26
N ILE A 56 21.25 -18.32 7.31
CA ILE A 56 22.23 -18.00 8.35
C ILE A 56 21.67 -18.53 9.67
N PRO A 57 22.28 -19.54 10.30
CA PRO A 57 21.84 -19.99 11.63
C PRO A 57 21.89 -18.85 12.65
N GLN A 58 20.96 -18.82 13.62
CA GLN A 58 20.95 -17.78 14.65
C GLN A 58 22.24 -17.74 15.48
N THR A 59 22.93 -18.88 15.64
CA THR A 59 24.27 -18.93 16.27
C THR A 59 25.34 -18.12 15.53
N LYS A 60 25.08 -17.74 14.28
CA LYS A 60 25.92 -16.84 13.48
C LYS A 60 25.28 -15.47 13.29
N ALA A 61 23.98 -15.40 13.02
CA ALA A 61 23.27 -14.13 12.82
C ALA A 61 23.23 -13.30 14.11
N GLY A 62 22.99 -13.94 15.26
CA GLY A 62 23.14 -13.35 16.59
C GLY A 62 22.09 -12.30 16.95
N PHE A 63 20.90 -12.33 16.35
CA PHE A 63 19.83 -11.39 16.70
C PHE A 63 19.18 -11.80 18.03
N PRO A 64 19.12 -10.90 19.03
CA PRO A 64 18.37 -11.14 20.26
C PRO A 64 16.89 -11.44 19.99
N GLU A 65 16.34 -12.43 20.69
CA GLU A 65 14.95 -12.90 20.52
C GLU A 65 13.90 -11.79 20.74
N GLU A 66 14.18 -10.86 21.66
CA GLU A 66 13.34 -9.69 21.94
C GLU A 66 13.09 -8.78 20.73
N LEU A 67 13.94 -8.85 19.69
CA LEU A 67 13.78 -8.07 18.46
C LEU A 67 12.79 -8.70 17.47
N TYR A 68 12.36 -9.94 17.69
CA TYR A 68 11.40 -10.64 16.84
C TYR A 68 10.40 -11.49 17.64
N ALA A 69 10.23 -11.18 18.93
CA ALA A 69 9.33 -11.90 19.84
C ALA A 69 7.83 -11.69 19.54
N THR A 70 7.48 -10.60 18.87
CA THR A 70 6.11 -10.30 18.44
C THR A 70 6.05 -10.16 16.92
N PRO A 71 4.90 -10.42 16.27
CA PRO A 71 4.77 -10.26 14.82
C PRO A 71 5.15 -8.85 14.34
N SER A 72 4.80 -7.80 15.09
CA SER A 72 5.16 -6.41 14.76
C SER A 72 6.68 -6.22 14.74
N ARG A 73 7.38 -6.66 15.80
CA ARG A 73 8.84 -6.56 15.88
C ARG A 73 9.54 -7.42 14.84
N GLU A 74 9.06 -8.63 14.61
CA GLU A 74 9.59 -9.55 13.60
C GLU A 74 9.50 -8.92 12.19
N ILE A 75 8.33 -8.38 11.81
CA ILE A 75 8.13 -7.71 10.52
C ILE A 75 9.05 -6.50 10.39
N ALA A 76 9.18 -5.68 11.44
CA ALA A 76 10.04 -4.52 11.45
C ALA A 76 11.53 -4.91 11.30
N LEU A 77 11.97 -5.95 11.99
CA LEU A 77 13.34 -6.46 11.86
C LEU A 77 13.60 -7.00 10.45
N ARG A 78 12.67 -7.78 9.88
CA ARG A 78 12.75 -8.29 8.51
C ARG A 78 12.87 -7.14 7.50
N ASP A 79 12.09 -6.08 7.64
CA ASP A 79 12.17 -4.89 6.79
C ASP A 79 13.51 -4.15 6.94
N TYR A 80 13.99 -3.97 8.19
CA TYR A 80 15.30 -3.38 8.44
C TYR A 80 16.42 -4.17 7.74
N LEU A 81 16.46 -5.49 7.92
CA LEU A 81 17.46 -6.36 7.31
C LEU A 81 17.38 -6.35 5.78
N ASN A 82 16.17 -6.33 5.23
CA ASN A 82 15.96 -6.18 3.78
C ASN A 82 16.58 -4.86 3.27
N ARG A 83 16.42 -3.74 4.00
CA ARG A 83 17.04 -2.45 3.65
C ARG A 83 18.56 -2.48 3.75
N GLN A 84 19.12 -3.16 4.76
CA GLN A 84 20.57 -3.30 4.88
C GLN A 84 21.13 -4.10 3.71
N PHE A 85 20.49 -5.23 3.36
CA PHE A 85 20.90 -6.06 2.23
C PHE A 85 20.78 -5.27 0.93
N ASP A 86 19.65 -4.58 0.71
CA ASP A 86 19.44 -3.75 -0.47
C ASP A 86 20.52 -2.68 -0.63
N ARG A 87 20.87 -1.97 0.46
CA ARG A 87 21.93 -0.95 0.43
C ARG A 87 23.30 -1.55 0.10
N MET A 88 23.65 -2.66 0.73
CA MET A 88 24.95 -3.32 0.49
C MET A 88 25.02 -3.88 -0.94
N ALA A 89 23.95 -4.52 -1.40
CA ALA A 89 23.84 -5.03 -2.77
C ALA A 89 23.98 -3.91 -3.79
N HIS A 90 23.31 -2.76 -3.60
CA HIS A 90 23.47 -1.61 -4.49
C HIS A 90 24.89 -1.02 -4.48
N SER A 91 25.57 -1.00 -3.32
CA SER A 91 26.94 -0.46 -3.23
C SER A 91 28.01 -1.34 -3.88
N LEU A 92 27.77 -2.65 -3.96
CA LEU A 92 28.74 -3.64 -4.48
C LEU A 92 28.34 -4.20 -5.86
N SER A 93 27.10 -3.96 -6.30
CA SER A 93 26.61 -4.43 -7.60
C SER A 93 27.23 -3.61 -8.72
N GLU A 94 28.15 -4.21 -9.45
CA GLU A 94 28.80 -3.63 -10.62
C GLU A 94 28.45 -4.41 -11.90
N LYS A 95 28.42 -3.73 -13.05
CA LYS A 95 28.14 -4.38 -14.32
C LYS A 95 29.32 -5.26 -14.75
N ARG A 96 29.12 -6.57 -14.79
CA ARG A 96 30.15 -7.60 -15.11
C ARG A 96 29.86 -8.32 -16.42
N GLY A 97 29.53 -7.57 -17.47
CA GLY A 97 29.29 -8.11 -18.81
C GLY A 97 27.99 -7.66 -19.47
N SER A 98 27.35 -8.55 -20.21
CA SER A 98 26.16 -8.30 -21.01
C SER A 98 24.86 -8.44 -20.20
N GLY A 99 23.79 -7.75 -20.62
CA GLY A 99 22.47 -7.84 -19.98
C GLY A 99 22.52 -7.43 -18.51
N LYS A 100 22.01 -8.30 -17.63
CA LYS A 100 21.97 -8.08 -16.18
C LYS A 100 23.21 -8.59 -15.43
N SER A 101 24.28 -8.93 -16.16
CA SER A 101 25.52 -9.48 -15.57
C SER A 101 26.08 -8.61 -14.45
N GLY A 102 26.32 -9.22 -13.29
CA GLY A 102 26.86 -8.58 -12.09
C GLY A 102 25.82 -7.95 -11.16
N LEU A 103 24.53 -7.97 -11.54
CA LEU A 103 23.45 -7.52 -10.67
C LEU A 103 23.34 -8.43 -9.43
N ILE A 104 23.29 -7.83 -8.24
CA ILE A 104 22.73 -8.45 -7.04
C ILE A 104 21.59 -7.53 -6.57
N SER A 105 20.40 -8.09 -6.40
CA SER A 105 19.22 -7.28 -6.03
C SER A 105 18.24 -8.07 -5.19
N ILE A 106 17.69 -7.42 -4.18
CA ILE A 106 16.59 -7.91 -3.34
C ILE A 106 15.33 -7.09 -3.63
N ALA A 107 14.18 -7.48 -3.07
CA ALA A 107 12.97 -6.68 -3.18
C ALA A 107 13.20 -5.26 -2.62
N HIS A 108 13.18 -4.26 -3.50
CA HIS A 108 13.53 -2.89 -3.13
C HIS A 108 12.49 -2.30 -2.16
N PRO A 109 12.89 -1.91 -0.94
CA PRO A 109 11.98 -1.35 0.04
C PRO A 109 11.67 0.13 -0.27
N ARG A 110 10.43 0.55 0.01
CA ARG A 110 10.00 1.97 -0.06
C ARG A 110 9.81 2.53 1.35
N GLN A 111 9.05 3.60 1.51
CA GLN A 111 8.77 4.19 2.82
C GLN A 111 7.96 3.27 3.75
N HIS A 112 7.14 2.39 3.18
CA HIS A 112 6.29 1.47 3.95
C HIS A 112 7.06 0.22 4.42
N VAL A 113 6.82 -0.14 5.68
CA VAL A 113 7.23 -1.39 6.30
C VAL A 113 6.13 -2.42 6.02
N LEU A 114 6.45 -3.43 5.22
CA LEU A 114 5.50 -4.47 4.80
C LEU A 114 6.06 -5.84 5.15
N GLU A 115 5.18 -6.77 5.47
CA GLU A 115 5.53 -8.17 5.50
C GLU A 115 5.93 -8.64 4.09
N ARG A 116 7.17 -9.07 3.94
CA ARG A 116 7.74 -9.51 2.66
C ARG A 116 8.41 -10.86 2.81
N THR A 117 8.46 -11.60 1.72
CA THR A 117 9.16 -12.89 1.67
C THR A 117 10.65 -12.76 1.35
N SER A 118 11.16 -11.54 1.16
CA SER A 118 12.55 -11.28 0.78
C SER A 118 13.52 -11.48 1.94
N VAL A 119 13.09 -11.22 3.17
CA VAL A 119 13.82 -11.59 4.38
C VAL A 119 12.86 -12.24 5.38
N LEU A 120 13.27 -13.36 5.95
CA LEU A 120 12.59 -14.10 7.00
C LEU A 120 13.54 -14.28 8.18
N ILE A 121 12.99 -14.34 9.39
CA ILE A 121 13.74 -14.63 10.61
C ILE A 121 12.87 -15.49 11.53
N ASP A 122 13.49 -16.47 12.17
CA ASP A 122 12.90 -17.30 13.22
C ASP A 122 13.95 -17.65 14.29
N ASP A 123 13.60 -18.52 15.23
CA ASP A 123 14.46 -19.02 16.31
C ASP A 123 15.66 -19.83 15.81
N ARG A 124 15.63 -20.29 14.56
CA ARG A 124 16.66 -21.15 13.97
C ARG A 124 17.60 -20.37 13.07
N GLN A 125 17.08 -19.45 12.26
CA GLN A 125 17.84 -18.82 11.20
C GLN A 125 17.28 -17.49 10.68
N VAL A 126 18.13 -16.74 9.99
CA VAL A 126 17.78 -15.66 9.07
C VAL A 126 17.88 -16.18 7.64
N GLU A 127 16.87 -15.91 6.82
CA GLU A 127 16.87 -16.24 5.39
C GLU A 127 16.66 -14.97 4.56
N ALA A 128 17.54 -14.73 3.58
CA ALA A 128 17.36 -13.66 2.59
C ALA A 128 17.24 -14.25 1.19
N ARG A 129 16.22 -13.82 0.44
CA ARG A 129 15.88 -14.25 -0.93
C ARG A 129 16.08 -13.09 -1.89
N PHE A 130 16.93 -13.29 -2.89
CA PHE A 130 17.38 -12.24 -3.79
C PHE A 130 17.63 -12.82 -5.19
N VAL A 131 17.98 -11.95 -6.13
CA VAL A 131 18.31 -12.31 -7.49
C VAL A 131 19.73 -11.91 -7.85
N VAL A 132 20.36 -12.74 -8.68
CA VAL A 132 21.72 -12.50 -9.18
C VAL A 132 21.75 -12.64 -10.69
N GLY A 133 22.27 -11.63 -11.38
CA GLY A 133 22.54 -11.69 -12.80
C GLY A 133 23.92 -12.30 -13.05
N LEU A 134 23.95 -13.56 -13.46
CA LEU A 134 25.21 -14.29 -13.63
C LEU A 134 26.08 -13.71 -14.76
N PRO A 135 27.37 -13.43 -14.52
CA PRO A 135 28.25 -12.79 -15.50
C PRO A 135 28.43 -13.53 -16.83
N ALA A 136 28.31 -12.80 -17.94
CA ALA A 136 28.56 -13.31 -19.29
C ALA A 136 29.00 -12.22 -20.27
N ARG A 137 29.76 -12.60 -21.31
CA ARG A 137 30.01 -11.77 -22.50
C ARG A 137 29.21 -12.36 -23.67
N GLY A 138 28.13 -11.70 -24.09
CA GLY A 138 27.15 -12.34 -24.95
C GLY A 138 26.62 -13.60 -24.25
N ARG A 139 26.73 -14.78 -24.88
CA ARG A 139 26.33 -16.08 -24.29
C ARG A 139 27.49 -16.91 -23.78
N THR A 140 28.65 -16.29 -23.58
CA THR A 140 29.85 -16.93 -23.06
C THR A 140 30.01 -16.61 -21.58
N ILE A 141 30.14 -17.62 -20.74
CA ILE A 141 30.26 -17.49 -19.28
C ILE A 141 31.57 -16.74 -18.93
N LEU A 142 31.45 -15.75 -18.03
CA LEU A 142 32.60 -15.12 -17.36
C LEU A 142 32.74 -15.74 -15.97
N GLY A 143 33.31 -16.94 -15.92
CA GLY A 143 33.35 -17.80 -14.73
C GLY A 143 34.16 -17.18 -13.59
N ARG A 144 35.27 -16.51 -13.90
CA ARG A 144 36.07 -15.76 -12.91
C ARG A 144 35.27 -14.63 -12.26
N GLN A 145 34.51 -13.87 -13.06
CA GLN A 145 33.66 -12.77 -12.57
C GLN A 145 32.50 -13.29 -11.72
N ALA A 146 31.96 -14.46 -12.08
CA ALA A 146 30.92 -15.13 -11.31
C ALA A 146 31.46 -15.68 -9.97
N ALA A 147 32.69 -16.18 -9.96
CA ALA A 147 33.38 -16.60 -8.74
C ALA A 147 33.56 -15.42 -7.77
N THR A 148 34.08 -14.27 -8.24
CA THR A 148 34.13 -13.04 -7.41
C THR A 148 32.74 -12.65 -6.90
N LEU A 149 31.73 -12.64 -7.78
CA LEU A 149 30.36 -12.24 -7.42
C LEU A 149 29.75 -13.09 -6.30
N LEU A 150 29.84 -14.42 -6.43
CA LEU A 150 29.16 -15.37 -5.52
C LEU A 150 30.03 -15.79 -4.33
N CYS A 151 31.36 -15.79 -4.46
CA CYS A 151 32.28 -16.31 -3.45
C CYS A 151 33.04 -15.21 -2.70
N GLU A 152 32.99 -13.96 -3.15
CA GLU A 152 33.66 -12.82 -2.49
C GLU A 152 32.67 -11.70 -2.14
N ASP A 153 31.97 -11.12 -3.13
CA ASP A 153 31.06 -9.99 -2.88
C ASP A 153 29.82 -10.37 -2.08
N LEU A 154 29.18 -11.49 -2.43
CA LEU A 154 27.99 -11.96 -1.73
C LEU A 154 28.26 -12.24 -0.24
N PRO A 155 29.35 -12.94 0.15
CA PRO A 155 29.74 -13.02 1.56
C PRO A 155 29.91 -11.66 2.26
N ASP A 156 30.48 -10.64 1.60
CA ASP A 156 30.60 -9.31 2.20
C ASP A 156 29.23 -8.67 2.45
N ILE A 157 28.34 -8.75 1.46
CA ILE A 157 26.94 -8.29 1.60
C ILE A 157 26.28 -8.98 2.79
N VAL A 158 26.35 -10.31 2.86
CA VAL A 158 25.72 -11.09 3.96
C VAL A 158 26.29 -10.70 5.31
N ASN A 159 27.61 -10.67 5.45
CA ASN A 159 28.27 -10.38 6.72
C ASN A 159 27.98 -8.97 7.23
N ARG A 160 27.82 -7.99 6.34
CA ARG A 160 27.59 -6.58 6.69
C ARG A 160 26.12 -6.21 6.83
N SER A 161 25.20 -7.04 6.36
CA SER A 161 23.76 -6.71 6.35
C SER A 161 22.87 -7.64 7.18
N LEU A 162 23.31 -8.87 7.46
CA LEU A 162 22.49 -9.91 8.09
C LEU A 162 23.10 -10.50 9.37
N ILE A 163 24.14 -9.87 9.93
CA ILE A 163 24.78 -10.26 11.19
C ILE A 163 24.63 -9.13 12.20
N TYR A 164 24.02 -9.42 13.35
CA TYR A 164 23.69 -8.40 14.37
C TYR A 164 24.89 -7.58 14.81
N ALA A 165 26.04 -8.23 15.08
CA ALA A 165 27.26 -7.55 15.52
C ALA A 165 27.87 -6.60 14.47
N ALA A 166 27.51 -6.74 13.20
CA ALA A 166 27.95 -5.85 12.13
C ALA A 166 27.00 -4.66 11.91
N LEU A 167 25.85 -4.66 12.58
CA LEU A 167 24.78 -3.67 12.41
C LEU A 167 24.73 -2.70 13.60
N ASN A 168 24.10 -1.55 13.38
CA ASN A 168 23.90 -0.58 14.44
C ASN A 168 22.68 -0.96 15.29
N ALA A 169 22.94 -1.48 16.50
CA ALA A 169 21.91 -1.91 17.45
C ALA A 169 20.89 -0.80 17.79
N ASN A 170 21.33 0.46 17.94
CA ASN A 170 20.43 1.58 18.23
C ASN A 170 19.51 1.89 17.03
N ALA A 171 20.03 1.76 15.80
CA ALA A 171 19.24 1.94 14.59
C ALA A 171 18.21 0.81 14.39
N ILE A 172 18.57 -0.44 14.72
CA ILE A 172 17.65 -1.57 14.74
C ILE A 172 16.54 -1.32 15.76
N LYS A 173 16.91 -0.99 16.99
CA LYS A 173 15.98 -0.69 18.08
C LYS A 173 15.00 0.40 17.69
N ARG A 174 15.49 1.56 17.23
CA ARG A 174 14.64 2.66 16.75
C ARG A 174 13.67 2.24 15.65
N HIS A 175 14.13 1.43 14.68
CA HIS A 175 13.28 0.98 13.59
C HIS A 175 12.13 0.09 14.09
N ILE A 176 12.44 -0.87 14.96
CA ILE A 176 11.48 -1.79 15.53
C ILE A 176 10.48 -1.05 16.43
N GLU A 177 10.97 -0.23 17.36
CA GLU A 177 10.13 0.50 18.32
C GLU A 177 9.18 1.48 17.62
N THR A 178 9.62 2.17 16.56
CA THR A 178 8.73 3.03 15.76
C THR A 178 7.58 2.24 15.13
N VAL A 179 7.86 1.05 14.58
CA VAL A 179 6.84 0.23 13.92
C VAL A 179 5.89 -0.38 14.96
N GLU A 180 6.41 -0.87 16.07
CA GLU A 180 5.61 -1.42 17.17
C GLU A 180 4.70 -0.36 17.79
N ASP A 181 5.20 0.85 17.99
CA ASP A 181 4.41 1.97 18.47
C ASP A 181 3.27 2.33 17.50
N ALA A 182 3.51 2.26 16.19
CA ALA A 182 2.47 2.52 15.17
C ALA A 182 1.41 1.41 15.15
N ASP A 183 1.81 0.14 15.24
CA ASP A 183 0.87 -0.98 15.34
C ASP A 183 0.01 -0.88 16.60
N TRP A 184 0.65 -0.57 17.72
CA TRP A 184 -0.05 -0.37 18.98
C TRP A 184 -1.04 0.80 18.88
N LEU A 185 -0.63 1.97 18.37
CA LEU A 185 -1.52 3.12 18.16
C LEU A 185 -2.74 2.74 17.32
N ARG A 186 -2.54 1.99 16.24
CA ARG A 186 -3.63 1.54 15.36
C ARG A 186 -4.62 0.64 16.10
N GLN A 187 -4.13 -0.25 16.95
CA GLN A 187 -4.97 -1.12 17.79
C GLN A 187 -5.81 -0.32 18.80
N GLN A 188 -5.34 0.84 19.26
CA GLN A 188 -6.06 1.68 20.22
C GLN A 188 -7.18 2.53 19.59
N LEU A 189 -7.28 2.60 18.25
CA LEU A 189 -8.23 3.50 17.59
C LEU A 189 -9.69 3.16 17.93
N ALA A 190 -10.06 1.88 17.81
CA ALA A 190 -11.43 1.41 18.01
C ALA A 190 -11.93 1.69 19.44
N ASP A 191 -11.12 1.38 20.45
CA ASP A 191 -11.44 1.59 21.88
C ASP A 191 -11.62 3.07 22.23
N ARG A 192 -11.08 3.96 21.40
CA ARG A 192 -11.23 5.42 21.54
C ARG A 192 -12.27 6.02 20.62
N HIS A 193 -13.07 5.20 19.93
CA HIS A 193 -14.04 5.63 18.93
C HIS A 193 -13.42 6.50 17.82
N LEU A 194 -12.19 6.18 17.42
CA LEU A 194 -11.45 6.84 16.35
C LEU A 194 -11.30 5.92 15.13
N VAL A 195 -11.15 6.52 13.96
CA VAL A 195 -10.83 5.85 12.69
C VAL A 195 -9.43 6.18 12.18
N GLY A 196 -8.80 7.20 12.77
CA GLY A 196 -7.43 7.57 12.46
C GLY A 196 -6.82 8.52 13.50
N PHE A 197 -5.50 8.60 13.49
CA PHE A 197 -4.72 9.49 14.34
C PHE A 197 -3.54 10.08 13.56
N ILE A 198 -3.33 11.39 13.74
CA ILE A 198 -2.24 12.14 13.10
C ILE A 198 -1.48 12.90 14.19
N PRO A 199 -0.20 12.59 14.45
CA PRO A 199 0.55 13.20 15.52
C PRO A 199 0.94 14.64 15.17
N ASN A 200 1.04 15.49 16.21
CA ASN A 200 1.64 16.81 16.06
C ASN A 200 3.10 16.66 15.63
N GLY A 201 3.54 17.53 14.71
CA GLY A 201 4.86 17.50 14.11
C GLY A 201 5.00 16.57 12.89
N ALA A 202 3.93 15.87 12.47
CA ALA A 202 3.99 15.04 11.26
C ALA A 202 4.30 15.85 10.00
N ILE A 203 5.07 15.27 9.08
CA ILE A 203 5.36 15.85 7.77
C ILE A 203 4.58 15.08 6.70
N LEU A 204 3.42 15.64 6.33
CA LEU A 204 2.51 15.07 5.34
C LEU A 204 2.98 15.23 3.88
N PRO A 205 3.45 16.41 3.43
CA PRO A 205 3.82 16.59 2.03
C PRO A 205 5.05 15.76 1.66
N ARG A 206 5.05 15.26 0.41
CA ARG A 206 6.16 14.46 -0.14
C ARG A 206 7.03 15.32 -1.04
N GLN A 207 8.28 14.93 -1.23
CA GLN A 207 9.25 15.69 -2.00
C GLN A 207 8.78 15.94 -3.46
N SER A 208 8.09 14.98 -4.08
CA SER A 208 7.43 15.18 -5.37
C SER A 208 6.36 14.11 -5.61
N GLY A 209 5.62 14.20 -6.72
CA GLY A 209 4.67 13.16 -7.12
C GLY A 209 5.31 11.78 -7.42
N VAL A 210 6.64 11.72 -7.55
CA VAL A 210 7.39 10.52 -7.96
C VAL A 210 8.39 10.04 -6.92
N ASN A 211 8.74 10.90 -5.96
CA ASN A 211 9.55 10.56 -4.79
C ASN A 211 8.68 10.65 -3.54
N ASP A 212 8.42 9.50 -2.94
CA ASP A 212 7.59 9.38 -1.75
C ASP A 212 8.34 9.72 -0.45
N GLN A 213 9.55 10.29 -0.48
CA GLN A 213 10.25 10.82 0.70
C GLN A 213 9.58 12.11 1.23
N PRO A 214 9.74 12.45 2.53
CA PRO A 214 9.16 13.68 3.07
C PRO A 214 9.74 14.92 2.39
N LEU A 215 8.95 15.98 2.33
CA LEU A 215 9.43 17.29 1.94
C LEU A 215 10.33 17.84 3.06
N ASN A 216 11.63 18.00 2.77
CA ASN A 216 12.62 18.42 3.77
C ASN A 216 12.69 19.95 3.97
N GLU A 217 12.29 20.73 2.97
CA GLU A 217 12.38 22.20 2.98
C GLU A 217 10.98 22.82 3.00
N ASN A 218 10.76 23.79 3.89
CA ASN A 218 9.51 24.58 3.99
C ASN A 218 8.21 23.76 4.19
N ALA A 219 8.31 22.53 4.71
CA ALA A 219 7.13 21.76 5.07
C ALA A 219 6.56 22.27 6.40
N ALA A 220 5.29 22.68 6.40
CA ALA A 220 4.56 22.99 7.62
C ALA A 220 4.32 21.69 8.41
N PRO A 221 4.82 21.55 9.65
CA PRO A 221 4.51 20.42 10.49
C PRO A 221 3.03 20.43 10.86
N PHE A 222 2.41 19.25 10.82
CA PHE A 222 1.00 19.10 11.18
C PHE A 222 0.77 19.49 12.65
N GLN A 223 -0.27 20.26 12.92
CA GLN A 223 -0.67 20.64 14.27
C GLN A 223 -2.18 20.44 14.44
N SER A 224 -2.57 19.62 15.41
CA SER A 224 -3.97 19.28 15.68
C SER A 224 -4.76 20.50 16.20
N PRO A 225 -6.03 20.70 15.80
CA PRO A 225 -6.91 21.64 16.47
C PRO A 225 -7.21 21.16 17.89
N GLY A 226 -7.37 22.08 18.84
CA GLY A 226 -7.52 21.75 20.26
C GLY A 226 -8.71 20.85 20.58
N SER A 227 -9.82 20.98 19.85
CA SER A 227 -11.04 20.19 20.04
C SER A 227 -10.91 18.72 19.62
N LEU A 228 -10.04 18.41 18.66
CA LEU A 228 -9.78 17.04 18.18
C LEU A 228 -8.47 16.45 18.73
N GLN A 229 -7.83 17.16 19.67
CA GLN A 229 -6.55 16.73 20.21
C GLN A 229 -6.74 15.57 21.20
N VAL A 230 -6.03 14.48 20.94
CA VAL A 230 -5.98 13.30 21.81
C VAL A 230 -4.54 12.94 22.14
N LYS A 231 -4.37 12.20 23.24
CA LYS A 231 -3.07 11.78 23.76
C LYS A 231 -3.01 10.27 23.95
N PHE A 232 -1.97 9.64 23.44
CA PHE A 232 -1.67 8.23 23.64
C PHE A 232 -0.36 8.07 24.41
N ASP A 233 -0.19 6.94 25.11
CA ASP A 233 1.05 6.59 25.80
C ASP A 233 1.59 5.28 25.22
N ARG A 234 2.53 5.40 24.29
CA ARG A 234 3.02 4.29 23.46
C ARG A 234 4.00 3.43 24.26
N PRO A 235 4.07 2.11 23.98
CA PRO A 235 4.90 1.19 24.76
C PRO A 235 6.40 1.52 24.73
N ASN A 236 6.92 2.12 23.66
CA ASN A 236 8.37 2.38 23.53
C ASN A 236 8.74 3.86 23.67
N GLN A 237 8.13 4.74 22.88
CA GLN A 237 8.49 6.17 22.86
C GLN A 237 7.57 7.04 23.71
N GLY A 238 6.73 6.42 24.55
CA GLY A 238 5.86 7.09 25.50
C GLY A 238 4.82 7.99 24.86
N ILE A 239 4.52 9.09 25.54
CA ILE A 239 3.45 10.02 25.21
C ILE A 239 3.57 10.59 23.79
N ILE A 240 2.46 10.57 23.05
CA ILE A 240 2.28 11.29 21.78
C ILE A 240 0.93 11.99 21.77
N THR A 241 0.91 13.21 21.22
CA THR A 241 -0.29 14.05 21.11
C THR A 241 -0.53 14.39 19.65
N GLY A 242 -1.79 14.41 19.23
CA GLY A 242 -2.18 14.67 17.85
C GLY A 242 -3.67 14.74 17.65
N MET A 243 -4.10 14.84 16.39
CA MET A 243 -5.50 14.88 16.00
C MET A 243 -6.06 13.45 15.93
N GLY A 244 -7.09 13.16 16.72
CA GLY A 244 -7.91 11.97 16.57
C GLY A 244 -9.08 12.25 15.63
N ILE A 245 -9.27 11.38 14.62
CA ILE A 245 -10.41 11.47 13.71
C ILE A 245 -11.50 10.54 14.24
N PRO A 246 -12.65 11.05 14.71
CA PRO A 246 -13.70 10.24 15.31
C PRO A 246 -14.41 9.36 14.27
N LYS A 247 -15.04 8.29 14.74
CA LYS A 247 -16.03 7.53 13.94
C LYS A 247 -17.17 8.44 13.48
N GLY A 248 -17.74 8.12 12.31
CA GLY A 248 -18.83 8.87 11.69
C GLY A 248 -18.44 9.47 10.34
N VAL A 249 -19.09 10.58 9.98
CA VAL A 249 -18.86 11.31 8.73
C VAL A 249 -17.97 12.52 8.99
N THR A 250 -16.70 12.43 8.60
CA THR A 250 -15.73 13.54 8.68
C THR A 250 -15.54 14.19 7.32
N LEU A 251 -15.73 15.51 7.23
CA LEU A 251 -15.41 16.29 6.05
C LEU A 251 -14.05 16.99 6.22
N ILE A 252 -13.26 17.00 5.16
CA ILE A 252 -12.05 17.81 5.03
C ILE A 252 -12.31 18.85 3.95
N VAL A 253 -12.48 20.11 4.36
CA VAL A 253 -12.86 21.24 3.50
C VAL A 253 -11.76 22.29 3.41
N GLY A 254 -11.94 23.31 2.57
CA GLY A 254 -10.97 24.40 2.38
C GLY A 254 -10.71 24.69 0.91
N GLY A 255 -10.01 25.80 0.63
CA GLY A 255 -9.70 26.22 -0.74
C GLY A 255 -8.80 25.24 -1.50
N GLY A 256 -8.62 25.49 -2.81
CA GLY A 256 -7.61 24.80 -3.60
C GLY A 256 -6.20 25.02 -3.02
N TYR A 257 -5.32 24.03 -3.14
CA TYR A 257 -3.91 24.10 -2.69
C TYR A 257 -3.62 24.25 -1.18
N HIS A 258 -4.62 24.19 -0.29
CA HIS A 258 -4.39 24.25 1.16
C HIS A 258 -4.07 22.89 1.84
N GLY A 259 -3.84 21.82 1.07
CA GLY A 259 -3.35 20.54 1.61
C GLY A 259 -4.40 19.46 1.92
N LYS A 260 -5.66 19.61 1.49
CA LYS A 260 -6.74 18.62 1.72
C LYS A 260 -6.40 17.21 1.22
N SER A 261 -6.05 17.07 -0.07
CA SER A 261 -5.71 15.75 -0.65
C SER A 261 -4.40 15.20 -0.09
N THR A 262 -3.48 16.06 0.35
CA THR A 262 -2.25 15.66 1.07
C THR A 262 -2.60 15.02 2.41
N LEU A 263 -3.50 15.63 3.17
CA LEU A 263 -4.02 15.09 4.43
C LEU A 263 -4.73 13.75 4.20
N LEU A 264 -5.68 13.69 3.27
CA LEU A 264 -6.40 12.46 2.96
C LEU A 264 -5.47 11.34 2.47
N ARG A 265 -4.43 11.67 1.69
CA ARG A 265 -3.42 10.70 1.24
C ARG A 265 -2.59 10.17 2.42
N ALA A 266 -2.23 11.01 3.38
CA ALA A 266 -1.53 10.57 4.58
C ALA A 266 -2.41 9.62 5.41
N ILE A 267 -3.69 9.94 5.58
CA ILE A 267 -4.69 9.07 6.23
C ILE A 267 -4.83 7.74 5.46
N ALA A 268 -4.97 7.78 4.13
CA ALA A 268 -5.11 6.56 3.33
C ALA A 268 -3.90 5.62 3.41
N LEU A 269 -2.70 6.17 3.61
CA LEU A 269 -1.49 5.37 3.79
C LEU A 269 -1.23 4.98 5.25
N GLY A 270 -1.96 5.54 6.22
CA GLY A 270 -1.89 5.18 7.65
C GLY A 270 -2.29 3.74 7.98
N ILE A 271 -2.86 3.01 7.01
CA ILE A 271 -3.06 1.56 7.11
C ILE A 271 -1.73 0.79 7.11
N TYR A 272 -0.66 1.42 6.62
CA TYR A 272 0.70 0.87 6.63
C TYR A 272 1.57 1.56 7.67
N ASN A 273 2.51 0.80 8.23
CA ASN A 273 3.60 1.37 9.00
C ASN A 273 4.62 2.02 8.06
N HIS A 274 5.23 3.12 8.51
CA HIS A 274 6.30 3.81 7.77
C HIS A 274 7.61 3.77 8.56
N ILE A 275 8.72 3.91 7.83
CA ILE A 275 10.05 3.94 8.44
C ILE A 275 10.25 5.15 9.36
N PRO A 276 11.13 5.07 10.38
CA PRO A 276 11.53 6.24 11.15
C PRO A 276 12.05 7.37 10.26
N GLY A 277 11.60 8.61 10.51
CA GLY A 277 11.98 9.77 9.72
C GLY A 277 11.20 9.94 8.41
N ASP A 278 10.14 9.16 8.18
CA ASP A 278 9.24 9.33 7.03
C ASP A 278 8.38 10.59 7.13
N GLY A 279 8.15 11.11 8.33
CA GLY A 279 7.18 12.16 8.64
C GLY A 279 5.78 11.64 8.93
N ARG A 280 5.47 10.39 8.53
CA ARG A 280 4.16 9.74 8.70
C ARG A 280 4.25 8.47 9.56
N GLU A 281 5.38 8.20 10.19
CA GLU A 281 5.66 6.96 10.92
C GLU A 281 4.72 6.66 12.09
N GLN A 282 3.98 7.66 12.57
CA GLN A 282 3.00 7.51 13.64
C GLN A 282 1.60 7.98 13.21
N ILE A 283 1.39 8.18 11.90
CA ILE A 283 0.04 8.34 11.33
C ILE A 283 -0.54 6.95 11.18
N VAL A 284 -1.68 6.73 11.81
CA VAL A 284 -2.38 5.44 11.77
C VAL A 284 -3.83 5.65 11.39
N THR A 285 -4.36 4.69 10.65
CA THR A 285 -5.77 4.64 10.21
C THR A 285 -6.25 3.22 10.42
N ASP A 286 -7.57 3.06 10.61
CA ASP A 286 -8.21 1.74 10.60
C ASP A 286 -7.66 0.89 9.44
N VAL A 287 -7.24 -0.34 9.77
CA VAL A 287 -6.60 -1.25 8.81
C VAL A 287 -7.53 -1.64 7.65
N ALA A 288 -8.85 -1.58 7.87
CA ALA A 288 -9.88 -1.86 6.87
C ALA A 288 -10.34 -0.61 6.12
N ALA A 289 -9.62 0.51 6.23
CA ALA A 289 -9.92 1.71 5.45
C ALA A 289 -9.62 1.52 3.95
N VAL A 290 -10.58 1.91 3.10
CA VAL A 290 -10.45 1.79 1.65
C VAL A 290 -10.64 3.16 1.00
N LYS A 291 -9.70 3.53 0.13
CA LYS A 291 -9.85 4.71 -0.73
C LYS A 291 -10.75 4.40 -1.92
N ILE A 292 -11.84 5.15 -2.03
CA ILE A 292 -12.82 5.05 -3.10
C ILE A 292 -12.56 6.16 -4.13
N ARG A 293 -12.65 5.81 -5.41
CA ARG A 293 -12.60 6.75 -6.54
C ARG A 293 -13.46 6.23 -7.69
N ALA A 294 -13.75 7.10 -8.65
CA ALA A 294 -14.28 6.67 -9.94
C ALA A 294 -13.18 5.95 -10.75
N GLU A 295 -13.56 4.84 -11.40
CA GLU A 295 -12.68 3.97 -12.18
C GLU A 295 -13.33 3.68 -13.55
N ASP A 296 -13.51 4.75 -14.33
CA ASP A 296 -14.16 4.68 -15.64
C ASP A 296 -13.48 3.65 -16.55
N GLY A 297 -14.29 2.79 -17.17
CA GLY A 297 -13.83 1.72 -18.04
C GLY A 297 -13.48 0.39 -17.35
N ARG A 298 -13.52 0.29 -16.01
CA ARG A 298 -13.27 -0.99 -15.35
C ARG A 298 -14.38 -2.01 -15.60
N SER A 299 -14.03 -3.29 -15.53
CA SER A 299 -15.02 -4.37 -15.51
C SER A 299 -15.60 -4.59 -14.11
N ILE A 300 -16.87 -4.99 -14.08
CA ILE A 300 -17.63 -5.32 -12.88
C ILE A 300 -18.35 -6.65 -13.16
N VAL A 301 -18.35 -7.55 -12.19
CA VAL A 301 -18.99 -8.87 -12.34
C VAL A 301 -19.83 -9.19 -11.10
N GLY A 302 -21.14 -9.21 -11.29
CA GLY A 302 -22.12 -9.71 -10.33
C GLY A 302 -22.24 -8.91 -9.03
N VAL A 303 -21.93 -7.61 -9.03
CA VAL A 303 -22.05 -6.74 -7.84
C VAL A 303 -23.50 -6.25 -7.69
N ASP A 304 -24.05 -6.29 -6.48
CA ASP A 304 -25.27 -5.57 -6.17
C ASP A 304 -24.95 -4.08 -5.98
N ILE A 305 -25.34 -3.25 -6.93
CA ILE A 305 -25.20 -1.78 -6.89
C ILE A 305 -26.55 -1.10 -6.65
N SER A 306 -27.60 -1.84 -6.33
CA SER A 306 -28.95 -1.30 -6.11
C SER A 306 -29.06 -0.22 -5.03
N PRO A 307 -28.22 -0.19 -3.97
CA PRO A 307 -28.23 0.94 -3.03
C PRO A 307 -28.00 2.29 -3.71
N PHE A 308 -27.24 2.31 -4.79
CA PHE A 308 -26.88 3.54 -5.50
C PHE A 308 -27.52 3.68 -6.87
N ILE A 309 -27.86 2.57 -7.54
CA ILE A 309 -28.32 2.56 -8.93
C ILE A 309 -29.57 1.68 -9.04
N ASN A 310 -30.74 2.27 -9.31
CA ASN A 310 -32.01 1.53 -9.26
C ASN A 310 -32.55 1.08 -10.62
N GLN A 311 -32.45 1.92 -11.65
CA GLN A 311 -33.08 1.65 -12.96
C GLN A 311 -32.10 1.91 -14.10
N LEU A 312 -31.49 0.87 -14.63
CA LEU A 312 -30.62 1.01 -15.80
C LEU A 312 -31.44 0.97 -17.11
N PRO A 313 -30.97 1.65 -18.17
CA PRO A 313 -31.52 1.48 -19.51
C PRO A 313 -31.57 0.00 -19.90
N GLN A 314 -32.59 -0.38 -20.69
CA GLN A 314 -32.81 -1.75 -21.16
C GLN A 314 -33.16 -2.77 -20.06
N GLY A 315 -33.57 -2.32 -18.86
CA GLY A 315 -34.03 -3.21 -17.79
C GLY A 315 -32.93 -4.10 -17.19
N ARG A 316 -31.66 -3.66 -17.28
CA ARG A 316 -30.53 -4.40 -16.70
C ARG A 316 -30.68 -4.44 -15.17
N SER A 317 -30.45 -5.62 -14.59
CA SER A 317 -30.48 -5.81 -13.15
C SER A 317 -29.32 -5.07 -12.47
N THR A 318 -29.63 -4.32 -11.42
CA THR A 318 -28.66 -3.65 -10.55
C THR A 318 -28.27 -4.51 -9.34
N ALA A 319 -29.08 -5.52 -9.00
CA ALA A 319 -28.79 -6.49 -7.93
C ALA A 319 -27.70 -7.51 -8.27
N ARG A 320 -27.39 -7.68 -9.56
CA ARG A 320 -26.30 -8.55 -10.06
C ARG A 320 -25.60 -7.91 -11.24
N PHE A 321 -25.23 -6.64 -11.09
CA PHE A 321 -24.71 -5.83 -12.15
C PHE A 321 -23.38 -6.37 -12.69
N SER A 322 -23.28 -6.44 -14.02
CA SER A 322 -22.06 -6.84 -14.71
C SER A 322 -21.87 -5.99 -15.96
N THR A 323 -20.64 -5.55 -16.21
CA THR A 323 -20.25 -4.80 -17.41
C THR A 323 -18.75 -4.94 -17.65
N GLU A 324 -18.32 -4.87 -18.90
CA GLU A 324 -16.89 -4.79 -19.27
C GLU A 324 -16.39 -3.35 -19.34
N ASN A 325 -17.31 -2.38 -19.35
CA ASN A 325 -17.03 -0.95 -19.49
C ASN A 325 -17.97 -0.16 -18.58
N ALA A 326 -17.59 0.02 -17.31
CA ALA A 326 -18.36 0.77 -16.34
C ALA A 326 -18.20 2.28 -16.53
N SER A 327 -19.26 3.05 -16.33
CA SER A 327 -19.16 4.52 -16.24
C SER A 327 -18.52 4.94 -14.91
N GLY A 328 -18.08 6.19 -14.79
CA GLY A 328 -17.58 6.77 -13.53
C GLY A 328 -18.49 6.53 -12.31
N SER A 329 -19.80 6.78 -12.41
CA SER A 329 -20.73 6.58 -11.27
C SER A 329 -20.98 5.11 -10.95
N THR A 330 -21.12 4.25 -11.96
CA THR A 330 -21.35 2.80 -11.75
C THR A 330 -20.10 2.09 -11.23
N SER A 331 -18.91 2.50 -11.69
CA SER A 331 -17.63 2.02 -11.15
C SER A 331 -17.42 2.45 -9.71
N GLN A 332 -17.75 3.69 -9.35
CA GLN A 332 -17.66 4.17 -7.97
C GLN A 332 -18.68 3.49 -7.04
N ALA A 333 -19.93 3.31 -7.50
CA ALA A 333 -20.93 2.54 -6.76
C ALA A 333 -20.47 1.09 -6.51
N ALA A 334 -19.95 0.42 -7.55
CA ALA A 334 -19.41 -0.91 -7.41
C ALA A 334 -18.20 -0.93 -6.47
N ASN A 335 -17.27 0.03 -6.59
CA ASN A 335 -16.11 0.13 -5.71
C ASN A 335 -16.51 0.19 -4.22
N ILE A 336 -17.52 1.00 -3.87
CA ILE A 336 -18.06 1.04 -2.51
C ILE A 336 -18.65 -0.31 -2.10
N MET A 337 -19.52 -0.89 -2.93
CA MET A 337 -20.17 -2.17 -2.59
C MET A 337 -19.17 -3.32 -2.44
N GLU A 338 -18.12 -3.34 -3.27
CA GLU A 338 -17.02 -4.30 -3.18
C GLU A 338 -16.16 -4.06 -1.94
N ALA A 339 -15.89 -2.81 -1.57
CA ALA A 339 -15.17 -2.47 -0.35
C ALA A 339 -15.93 -2.94 0.90
N LEU A 340 -17.25 -2.69 0.93
CA LEU A 340 -18.13 -3.15 2.02
C LEU A 340 -18.19 -4.68 2.07
N GLU A 341 -18.26 -5.34 0.91
CA GLU A 341 -18.26 -6.80 0.82
C GLU A 341 -16.99 -7.43 1.40
N VAL A 342 -15.82 -6.81 1.23
CA VAL A 342 -14.55 -7.29 1.81
C VAL A 342 -14.32 -6.81 3.26
N GLY A 343 -15.30 -6.13 3.86
CA GLY A 343 -15.28 -5.75 5.27
C GLY A 343 -14.66 -4.38 5.56
N ALA A 344 -14.70 -3.44 4.61
CA ALA A 344 -14.25 -2.08 4.87
C ALA A 344 -15.09 -1.39 5.97
N THR A 345 -14.41 -0.80 6.95
CA THR A 345 -15.02 -0.06 8.07
C THR A 345 -14.91 1.46 7.91
N VAL A 346 -14.05 1.92 6.99
CA VAL A 346 -13.84 3.34 6.72
C VAL A 346 -13.70 3.56 5.21
N LEU A 347 -14.49 4.48 4.66
CA LEU A 347 -14.37 4.90 3.27
C LEU A 347 -13.65 6.25 3.18
N LEU A 348 -12.60 6.33 2.37
CA LEU A 348 -11.84 7.55 2.12
C LEU A 348 -12.15 8.05 0.71
N VAL A 349 -12.76 9.23 0.60
CA VAL A 349 -13.28 9.76 -0.66
C VAL A 349 -12.67 11.13 -0.93
N ASP A 350 -12.26 11.37 -2.17
CA ASP A 350 -11.79 12.68 -2.64
C ASP A 350 -12.70 13.15 -3.77
N GLU A 351 -13.32 14.32 -3.62
CA GLU A 351 -14.20 14.93 -4.61
C GLU A 351 -13.50 15.03 -5.98
N ASP A 352 -12.21 15.38 -6.00
CA ASP A 352 -11.42 15.57 -7.23
C ASP A 352 -11.24 14.28 -8.06
N THR A 353 -11.44 13.11 -7.44
CA THR A 353 -11.30 11.79 -8.10
C THR A 353 -12.61 11.00 -8.13
N SER A 354 -13.72 11.66 -7.80
CA SER A 354 -15.06 11.06 -7.76
C SER A 354 -15.90 11.49 -8.96
N ALA A 355 -16.95 10.72 -9.27
CA ALA A 355 -17.93 11.10 -10.26
C ALA A 355 -18.90 12.13 -9.63
N THR A 356 -18.96 13.35 -10.16
CA THR A 356 -19.78 14.44 -9.58
C THR A 356 -21.25 14.06 -9.46
N ASN A 357 -21.81 13.41 -10.48
CA ASN A 357 -23.20 12.94 -10.51
C ASN A 357 -23.49 11.81 -9.50
N PHE A 358 -22.45 11.17 -8.98
CA PHE A 358 -22.56 10.21 -7.89
C PHE A 358 -22.48 10.90 -6.53
N MET A 359 -21.67 11.95 -6.39
CA MET A 359 -21.45 12.62 -5.11
C MET A 359 -22.66 13.46 -4.68
N ILE A 360 -23.25 14.22 -5.58
CA ILE A 360 -24.30 15.16 -5.23
C ILE A 360 -25.32 15.33 -6.35
N ARG A 361 -26.54 15.69 -5.96
CA ARG A 361 -27.58 16.17 -6.86
C ARG A 361 -28.30 17.33 -6.20
N ASP A 362 -28.13 18.51 -6.75
CA ASP A 362 -28.70 19.72 -6.16
C ASP A 362 -30.23 19.81 -6.34
N ARG A 363 -30.84 20.73 -5.61
CA ARG A 363 -32.29 21.01 -5.68
C ARG A 363 -32.76 21.40 -7.08
N ARG A 364 -31.92 22.04 -7.90
CA ARG A 364 -32.26 22.49 -9.25
C ARG A 364 -32.37 21.31 -10.20
N MET A 365 -31.41 20.39 -10.13
CA MET A 365 -31.40 19.15 -10.90
C MET A 365 -32.55 18.21 -10.50
N GLN A 366 -32.90 18.17 -9.21
CA GLN A 366 -34.11 17.47 -8.74
C GLN A 366 -35.40 18.10 -9.32
N ALA A 367 -35.45 19.42 -9.50
CA ALA A 367 -36.59 20.09 -10.12
C ALA A 367 -36.69 19.84 -11.63
N LEU A 368 -35.53 19.82 -12.31
CA LEU A 368 -35.45 19.68 -13.76
C LEU A 368 -35.71 18.25 -14.22
N ILE A 369 -35.13 17.27 -13.51
CA ILE A 369 -35.22 15.86 -13.84
C ILE A 369 -35.94 15.17 -12.69
N ALA A 370 -37.13 14.61 -12.95
CA ALA A 370 -37.85 13.87 -11.92
C ALA A 370 -37.08 12.62 -11.49
N LYS A 371 -37.26 12.19 -10.22
CA LYS A 371 -36.48 11.08 -9.63
C LYS A 371 -36.67 9.75 -10.37
N ASP A 372 -37.82 9.50 -10.97
CA ASP A 372 -38.09 8.32 -11.82
C ASP A 372 -37.23 8.27 -13.09
N LYS A 373 -36.64 9.39 -13.49
CA LYS A 373 -35.75 9.52 -14.67
C LYS A 373 -34.27 9.65 -14.30
N GLU A 374 -33.95 9.73 -13.00
CA GLU A 374 -32.58 9.77 -12.50
C GLU A 374 -32.27 8.47 -11.74
N PRO A 375 -31.53 7.53 -12.35
CA PRO A 375 -31.34 6.21 -11.77
C PRO A 375 -30.34 6.19 -10.62
N ILE A 376 -29.55 7.26 -10.46
CA ILE A 376 -28.52 7.39 -9.44
C ILE A 376 -29.15 7.94 -8.15
N THR A 377 -28.87 7.29 -7.04
CA THR A 377 -29.02 7.82 -5.69
C THR A 377 -27.68 8.40 -5.27
N PRO A 378 -27.59 9.71 -5.01
CA PRO A 378 -26.35 10.36 -4.60
C PRO A 378 -25.75 9.79 -3.31
N PHE A 379 -24.42 9.82 -3.21
CA PHE A 379 -23.69 9.31 -2.04
C PHE A 379 -24.05 10.05 -0.75
N ILE A 380 -24.34 11.36 -0.83
CA ILE A 380 -24.82 12.16 0.31
C ILE A 380 -26.05 11.57 0.99
N ASP A 381 -26.93 10.90 0.24
CA ASP A 381 -28.15 10.31 0.79
C ASP A 381 -27.91 8.96 1.47
N LYS A 382 -26.76 8.33 1.19
CA LYS A 382 -26.39 6.99 1.71
C LYS A 382 -25.31 7.02 2.77
N ILE A 383 -24.49 8.06 2.82
CA ILE A 383 -23.34 8.16 3.73
C ILE A 383 -23.73 8.05 5.21
N ARG A 384 -24.88 8.63 5.60
CA ARG A 384 -25.38 8.55 6.98
C ARG A 384 -25.89 7.14 7.31
N GLN A 385 -26.58 6.51 6.36
CA GLN A 385 -27.11 5.15 6.49
C GLN A 385 -25.98 4.13 6.64
N LEU A 386 -24.88 4.30 5.88
CA LEU A 386 -23.67 3.48 6.04
C LEU A 386 -23.14 3.49 7.49
N TYR A 387 -23.05 4.67 8.10
CA TYR A 387 -22.57 4.76 9.46
C TYR A 387 -23.57 4.18 10.47
N GLN A 388 -24.85 4.51 10.35
CA GLN A 388 -25.87 4.10 11.32
C GLN A 388 -26.23 2.61 11.26
N GLU A 389 -26.24 2.01 10.07
CA GLU A 389 -26.67 0.62 9.87
C GLU A 389 -25.48 -0.35 9.88
N TYR A 390 -24.29 0.09 9.44
CA TYR A 390 -23.13 -0.79 9.23
C TYR A 390 -21.88 -0.37 10.02
N ASP A 391 -21.92 0.69 10.83
CA ASP A 391 -20.76 1.26 11.55
C ASP A 391 -19.60 1.61 10.60
N VAL A 392 -19.93 1.96 9.35
CA VAL A 392 -18.94 2.35 8.34
C VAL A 392 -18.76 3.86 8.35
N SER A 393 -17.60 4.31 8.79
CA SER A 393 -17.25 5.73 8.81
C SER A 393 -16.82 6.22 7.43
N THR A 394 -16.90 7.53 7.19
CA THR A 394 -16.43 8.13 5.93
C THR A 394 -15.60 9.37 6.22
N ILE A 395 -14.43 9.46 5.57
CA ILE A 395 -13.62 10.68 5.52
C ILE A 395 -13.66 11.19 4.08
N LEU A 396 -14.22 12.38 3.89
CA LEU A 396 -14.51 12.93 2.57
C LEU A 396 -13.84 14.30 2.41
N VAL A 397 -12.91 14.41 1.46
CA VAL A 397 -12.38 15.70 1.01
C VAL A 397 -13.36 16.36 0.06
N MET A 398 -13.75 17.60 0.36
CA MET A 398 -14.60 18.41 -0.51
C MET A 398 -14.12 19.86 -0.63
N GLY A 399 -14.54 20.52 -1.71
CA GLY A 399 -14.41 21.95 -1.92
C GLY A 399 -15.54 22.56 -2.77
N GLY A 400 -16.39 21.75 -3.41
CA GLY A 400 -17.40 22.21 -4.36
C GLY A 400 -18.84 22.30 -3.84
N SER A 401 -19.19 21.58 -2.76
CA SER A 401 -20.57 21.49 -2.27
C SER A 401 -20.68 21.64 -0.74
N GLY A 402 -21.65 22.42 -0.28
CA GLY A 402 -21.97 22.59 1.15
C GLY A 402 -23.01 21.60 1.69
N ASP A 403 -23.71 20.87 0.81
CA ASP A 403 -24.87 20.05 1.18
C ASP A 403 -24.50 18.95 2.19
N TYR A 404 -23.25 18.47 2.17
CA TYR A 404 -22.79 17.45 3.12
C TYR A 404 -22.67 17.95 4.56
N PHE A 405 -22.73 19.25 4.83
CA PHE A 405 -22.75 19.77 6.20
C PHE A 405 -23.92 19.22 7.01
N ASP A 406 -25.05 18.93 6.35
CA ASP A 406 -26.23 18.31 6.98
C ASP A 406 -25.90 16.93 7.59
N VAL A 407 -25.09 16.14 6.90
CA VAL A 407 -24.80 14.74 7.24
C VAL A 407 -23.46 14.53 7.93
N ALA A 408 -22.61 15.56 8.03
CA ALA A 408 -21.32 15.47 8.70
C ALA A 408 -21.44 15.42 10.23
N ASP A 409 -20.55 14.67 10.88
CA ASP A 409 -20.34 14.69 12.34
C ASP A 409 -19.15 15.58 12.73
N THR A 410 -18.17 15.71 11.83
CA THR A 410 -16.98 16.54 12.03
C THR A 410 -16.61 17.22 10.74
N VAL A 411 -16.24 18.51 10.80
CA VAL A 411 -15.81 19.28 9.64
C VAL A 411 -14.47 19.95 9.94
N ILE A 412 -13.44 19.55 9.20
CA ILE A 412 -12.07 20.03 9.34
C ILE A 412 -11.76 20.92 8.14
N ALA A 413 -11.59 22.22 8.36
CA ALA A 413 -11.12 23.14 7.34
C ALA A 413 -9.60 23.18 7.30
N MET A 414 -9.02 22.92 6.12
CA MET A 414 -7.61 23.14 5.83
C MET A 414 -7.43 24.58 5.33
N ALA A 415 -6.66 25.37 6.05
CA ALA A 415 -6.23 26.72 5.67
C ALA A 415 -4.71 26.81 5.90
N ASP A 416 -3.98 27.28 4.89
CA ASP A 416 -2.51 27.39 4.93
C ASP A 416 -1.78 26.14 5.49
N PHE A 417 -2.28 24.95 5.12
CA PHE A 417 -1.78 23.64 5.56
C PHE A 417 -2.05 23.28 7.03
N GLU A 418 -2.82 24.10 7.75
CA GLU A 418 -3.25 23.88 9.12
C GLU A 418 -4.73 23.40 9.18
N PRO A 419 -5.03 22.37 9.99
CA PRO A 419 -6.40 21.91 10.21
C PRO A 419 -7.11 22.71 11.31
N HIS A 420 -8.32 23.18 11.02
CA HIS A 420 -9.22 23.82 11.96
C HIS A 420 -10.51 23.03 12.07
N ASP A 421 -10.95 22.73 13.28
CA ASP A 421 -12.29 22.20 13.50
C ASP A 421 -13.31 23.33 13.36
N VAL A 422 -14.13 23.23 12.31
CA VAL A 422 -15.18 24.20 11.97
C VAL A 422 -16.56 23.56 12.00
N THR A 423 -16.72 22.47 12.76
CA THR A 423 -17.96 21.69 12.83
C THR A 423 -19.17 22.54 13.18
N GLU A 424 -19.08 23.33 14.26
CA GLU A 424 -20.17 24.22 14.71
C GLU A 424 -20.53 25.27 13.64
N GLN A 425 -19.52 25.85 12.99
CA GLN A 425 -19.74 26.83 11.92
C GLN A 425 -20.42 26.19 10.71
N ALA A 426 -20.00 24.99 10.31
CA ALA A 426 -20.62 24.26 9.20
C ALA A 426 -22.08 23.91 9.49
N LYS A 427 -22.40 23.50 10.73
CA LYS A 427 -23.78 23.25 11.17
C LYS A 427 -24.64 24.51 11.18
N ALA A 428 -24.09 25.64 11.63
CA ALA A 428 -24.81 26.92 11.58
C ALA A 428 -25.13 27.36 10.13
N ILE A 429 -24.16 27.21 9.21
CA ILE A 429 -24.35 27.52 7.79
C ILE A 429 -25.42 26.63 7.16
N ALA A 430 -25.41 25.33 7.47
CA ALA A 430 -26.42 24.39 6.98
C ALA A 430 -27.85 24.76 7.44
N GLN A 431 -27.99 25.28 8.66
CA GLN A 431 -29.27 25.77 9.19
C GLN A 431 -29.71 27.10 8.56
N GLU A 432 -28.77 28.02 8.30
CA GLU A 432 -29.07 29.31 7.67
C GLU A 432 -29.45 29.16 6.18
N TYR A 433 -28.73 28.29 5.45
CA TYR A 433 -28.91 28.05 4.03
C TYR A 433 -29.43 26.64 3.75
N ALA A 434 -30.67 26.38 4.16
CA ALA A 434 -31.31 25.09 3.91
C ALA A 434 -31.34 24.77 2.40
N THR A 435 -30.94 23.54 2.04
CA THR A 435 -30.75 23.12 0.63
C THR A 435 -32.05 22.84 -0.10
N ASP A 436 -33.19 22.75 0.61
CA ASP A 436 -34.50 22.28 0.14
C ASP A 436 -34.45 20.95 -0.64
N ARG A 437 -33.32 20.22 -0.58
CA ARG A 437 -33.10 18.95 -1.29
C ARG A 437 -34.03 17.91 -0.69
N ALA A 438 -34.70 17.14 -1.54
CA ALA A 438 -35.41 15.95 -1.10
C ALA A 438 -34.40 14.79 -0.96
N PRO A 439 -34.32 14.11 0.21
CA PRO A 439 -33.51 12.91 0.33
C PRO A 439 -33.95 11.84 -0.67
N GLU A 440 -32.99 11.18 -1.31
CA GLU A 440 -33.24 10.13 -2.29
C GLU A 440 -32.81 8.75 -1.77
N GLY A 441 -33.39 7.66 -2.30
CA GLY A 441 -32.89 6.32 -2.01
C GLY A 441 -33.43 5.64 -0.74
N GLY A 442 -34.49 6.18 -0.13
CA GLY A 442 -35.23 5.54 0.96
C GLY A 442 -34.59 5.71 2.35
N GLU A 443 -35.17 5.07 3.36
CA GLU A 443 -34.74 5.21 4.77
C GLU A 443 -33.60 4.28 5.18
N GLN A 444 -33.32 3.23 4.38
CA GLN A 444 -32.30 2.22 4.65
C GLN A 444 -31.23 2.22 3.57
N PHE A 445 -30.00 1.85 3.92
CA PHE A 445 -28.91 1.72 2.95
C PHE A 445 -29.26 0.69 1.86
N GLY A 446 -29.68 -0.51 2.29
CA GLY A 446 -29.86 -1.68 1.45
C GLY A 446 -29.12 -2.89 2.04
N ASN A 447 -29.09 -4.02 1.33
CA ASN A 447 -28.42 -5.23 1.80
C ASN A 447 -26.99 -5.34 1.23
N LEU A 448 -26.05 -5.77 2.07
CA LEU A 448 -24.74 -6.23 1.60
C LEU A 448 -24.82 -7.70 1.19
N THR A 449 -24.69 -7.98 -0.10
CA THR A 449 -24.76 -9.35 -0.63
C THR A 449 -23.35 -9.90 -0.90
N PRO A 450 -22.88 -10.94 -0.16
CA PRO A 450 -21.60 -11.55 -0.44
C PRO A 450 -21.64 -12.35 -1.74
N ARG A 451 -20.59 -12.25 -2.54
CA ARG A 451 -20.37 -13.04 -3.76
C ARG A 451 -19.37 -14.15 -3.50
N VAL A 452 -19.49 -15.22 -4.27
CA VAL A 452 -18.56 -16.36 -4.22
C VAL A 452 -17.82 -16.45 -5.55
N PRO A 453 -16.48 -16.31 -5.56
CA PRO A 453 -15.69 -16.50 -6.77
C PRO A 453 -15.85 -17.92 -7.34
N LEU A 454 -16.08 -18.00 -8.66
CA LEU A 454 -16.18 -19.30 -9.35
C LEU A 454 -14.79 -19.86 -9.66
N LEU A 455 -14.29 -20.74 -8.78
CA LEU A 455 -12.95 -21.35 -8.88
C LEU A 455 -12.66 -22.05 -10.22
N LYS A 456 -13.70 -22.62 -10.87
CA LYS A 456 -13.55 -23.31 -12.16
C LYS A 456 -12.90 -22.45 -13.26
N ARG A 457 -13.00 -21.12 -13.20
CA ARG A 457 -12.36 -20.20 -14.15
C ARG A 457 -10.86 -20.02 -13.92
N LEU A 458 -10.38 -20.22 -12.69
CA LEU A 458 -8.96 -20.16 -12.34
C LEU A 458 -8.24 -21.48 -12.63
N ASP A 459 -8.97 -22.60 -12.63
CA ASP A 459 -8.44 -23.95 -12.84
C ASP A 459 -8.47 -24.45 -14.29
N SER A 460 -8.86 -23.61 -15.25
CA SER A 460 -8.93 -24.02 -16.65
C SER A 460 -7.54 -24.39 -17.21
N PRO A 461 -7.45 -25.34 -18.16
CA PRO A 461 -6.18 -25.65 -18.83
C PRO A 461 -5.52 -24.41 -19.47
N GLU A 462 -6.32 -23.44 -19.90
CA GLU A 462 -5.87 -22.15 -20.42
C GLU A 462 -5.28 -21.27 -19.32
N ALA A 463 -5.92 -21.18 -18.16
CA ALA A 463 -5.40 -20.45 -17.00
C ALA A 463 -4.09 -21.03 -16.47
N LYS A 464 -3.93 -22.37 -16.49
CA LYS A 464 -2.69 -23.07 -16.11
C LYS A 464 -1.52 -22.86 -17.08
N ARG A 465 -1.81 -22.52 -18.34
CA ARG A 465 -0.78 -22.17 -19.35
C ARG A 465 -0.38 -20.69 -19.29
N ARG A 466 -1.16 -19.83 -18.63
CA ARG A 466 -0.83 -18.41 -18.49
C ARG A 466 0.35 -18.24 -17.54
N ARG A 467 1.33 -17.42 -17.97
CA ARG A 467 2.38 -16.94 -17.08
C ARG A 467 1.83 -15.78 -16.28
N TRP A 468 1.85 -15.91 -14.96
CA TRP A 468 1.56 -14.84 -14.04
C TRP A 468 2.85 -14.04 -13.81
N GLY A 469 2.80 -12.75 -14.08
CA GLY A 469 3.90 -11.83 -13.85
C GLY A 469 3.35 -10.44 -13.56
N ASP A 470 3.95 -9.77 -12.58
CA ASP A 470 3.66 -8.37 -12.29
C ASP A 470 4.53 -7.47 -13.18
N ARG A 471 3.94 -6.44 -13.80
CA ARG A 471 4.67 -5.40 -14.55
C ARG A 471 5.06 -4.21 -13.65
N GLY A 472 4.90 -4.37 -12.33
CA GLY A 472 5.00 -3.32 -11.34
C GLY A 472 3.72 -2.49 -11.30
N ARG A 473 3.57 -1.66 -10.26
CA ARG A 473 2.48 -0.68 -10.23
C ARG A 473 2.70 0.33 -11.35
N GLY A 474 1.87 0.29 -12.38
CA GLY A 474 1.70 1.42 -13.29
C GLY A 474 1.41 2.68 -12.46
N ARG A 475 1.89 3.85 -12.91
CA ARG A 475 1.44 5.11 -12.32
C ARG A 475 -0.06 5.20 -12.56
N TRP A 476 -0.86 4.97 -11.53
CA TRP A 476 -2.21 5.50 -11.46
C TRP A 476 -2.07 6.99 -11.11
N GLY A 477 -1.47 7.74 -12.03
CA GLY A 477 -1.49 9.19 -12.08
C GLY A 477 -2.61 9.58 -13.02
N ASP A 478 -3.30 10.66 -12.68
CA ASP A 478 -4.46 11.15 -13.39
C ASP A 478 -4.14 11.36 -14.89
N GLY A 479 -4.96 10.74 -15.73
CA GLY A 479 -4.94 10.94 -17.18
C GLY A 479 -3.83 10.22 -17.95
N GLU A 480 -4.00 8.92 -18.21
CA GLU A 480 -3.70 8.32 -19.53
C GLU A 480 -4.15 6.85 -19.52
N MET A 481 -5.26 6.56 -20.20
CA MET A 481 -5.66 5.20 -20.54
C MET A 481 -4.54 4.58 -21.40
N GLY A 482 -3.84 3.61 -20.85
CA GLY A 482 -2.91 2.77 -21.62
C GLY A 482 -3.67 2.12 -22.77
N ARG A 483 -3.34 2.53 -24.00
CA ARG A 483 -3.75 1.83 -25.22
C ARG A 483 -3.38 0.35 -25.09
N TRP A 484 -4.39 -0.51 -25.03
CA TRP A 484 -4.24 -1.92 -25.29
C TRP A 484 -3.86 -2.04 -26.77
N GLY A 485 -2.62 -2.45 -27.02
CA GLY A 485 -2.20 -2.80 -28.37
C GLY A 485 -2.90 -4.09 -28.77
N ASP A 486 -3.78 -3.98 -29.76
CA ASP A 486 -4.24 -5.12 -30.56
C ASP A 486 -3.01 -5.79 -31.19
N GLY A 487 -2.88 -7.08 -30.95
CA GLY A 487 -1.88 -7.93 -31.56
C GLY A 487 -2.46 -9.33 -31.69
N GLU A 488 -2.76 -9.69 -32.94
CA GLU A 488 -3.15 -11.02 -33.43
C GLU A 488 -2.27 -12.16 -32.90
#